data_AF-A0A499VN17-F1
#
_entry.id   AF-A0A499VN17-F1
#
_cell.length_a   1.000
_cell.length_b   1.000
_cell.length_c   1.000
_cell.angle_alpha   90.00
_cell.angle_beta   90.00
_cell.angle_gamma   90.00
#
_symmetry.space_group_name_H-M   'P 1'
#
loop_
_entity.id
_entity.type
_entity.pdbx_description
1 polymer ?
#
loop_
_entity_poly.entity_id
_entity_poly.type
_entity_poly.pdbx_seq_one_letter_code
_entity_poly.pdbx_strand_id
1 'polypeptide(L)'
;MARAVVCGWWQQEAFWEREQVWSQRLERITLDTSRRSEVASEWPAAWWQLVARDAVVFPEVVAVAAALVDPALRLLVTDERPLVRRSRHNGRFVTALGERLERGWLGEAELTEKPSALQAWMRGLAREVRSPSLSGSARREMWRVQAAHQPAEVGRGCVSWLPPPLAFRLHAGSTGWRAELWLPRRVGQGAGLKAVSEERFQDGLGHARRYVARHGHLAVPHADAPQDGFDLGRWLANLRAASAGLPPEYVRVLAELDVWWNPPWPISWQRAWHRARAHALAHGPVSGGDNLAGLPRWLERWLRRQIAEYSQLAAEQQQLLAQLGLTPAEIDRFHAWPARRRSVMHGLEATHDYAASHGHLAVSQLTSHDGFALGKWLNQVRHRQRTATQPTRLGRQLTALDTWWNPPWPLDWQRYYWATRHHLHGLPEGVVWWPGAPEEAQTQQWLHEQQASWQHLHNEQKALVGRLATDQSTGGSPRSDRPDSSPLSS
;
A
#
# COMPACT_ATOMS: atom_id res chain seq x y z
N MET A 1 -20.93 -17.28 -10.33
CA MET A 1 -22.10 -16.41 -10.57
C MET A 1 -23.31 -17.21 -11.03
N ALA A 2 -23.33 -17.81 -12.23
CA ALA A 2 -24.52 -18.53 -12.76
C ALA A 2 -25.18 -19.53 -11.78
N ARG A 3 -24.42 -20.45 -11.15
CA ARG A 3 -24.95 -21.36 -10.09
C ARG A 3 -25.72 -20.62 -8.98
N ALA A 4 -25.25 -19.45 -8.55
CA ALA A 4 -25.90 -18.65 -7.51
C ALA A 4 -27.18 -17.94 -7.98
N VAL A 5 -27.26 -17.56 -9.26
CA VAL A 5 -28.48 -17.03 -9.87
C VAL A 5 -29.56 -18.12 -9.89
N VAL A 6 -29.24 -19.26 -10.51
CA VAL A 6 -30.21 -20.34 -10.73
C VAL A 6 -30.60 -21.04 -9.41
N CYS A 7 -29.67 -21.21 -8.46
CA CYS A 7 -30.03 -21.68 -7.12
C CYS A 7 -30.82 -20.64 -6.31
N GLY A 8 -30.74 -19.35 -6.65
CA GLY A 8 -31.59 -18.31 -6.07
C GLY A 8 -33.04 -18.45 -6.55
N TRP A 9 -33.25 -18.75 -7.82
CA TRP A 9 -34.56 -19.09 -8.39
C TRP A 9 -35.14 -20.38 -7.79
N TRP A 10 -34.31 -21.43 -7.65
CA TRP A 10 -34.69 -22.69 -7.01
C TRP A 10 -35.24 -22.55 -5.59
N GLN A 11 -34.85 -21.49 -4.87
CA GLN A 11 -35.29 -21.20 -3.50
C GLN A 11 -36.57 -20.36 -3.43
N GLN A 12 -37.13 -19.91 -4.56
CA GLN A 12 -38.34 -19.10 -4.62
C GLN A 12 -39.56 -19.96 -4.93
N GLU A 13 -40.53 -19.98 -4.01
CA GLU A 13 -41.78 -20.73 -4.18
C GLU A 13 -42.57 -20.26 -5.42
N ALA A 14 -42.67 -18.94 -5.64
CA ALA A 14 -43.28 -18.34 -6.83
C ALA A 14 -42.57 -18.69 -8.17
N PHE A 15 -41.33 -19.20 -8.13
CA PHE A 15 -40.66 -19.71 -9.32
C PHE A 15 -41.16 -21.13 -9.65
N TRP A 16 -41.35 -21.97 -8.63
CA TRP A 16 -41.88 -23.33 -8.78
C TRP A 16 -43.34 -23.37 -9.27
N GLU A 17 -44.15 -22.36 -8.95
CA GLU A 17 -45.52 -22.22 -9.49
C GLU A 17 -45.57 -22.15 -11.03
N ARG A 18 -44.51 -21.66 -11.67
CA ARG A 18 -44.43 -21.46 -13.13
C ARG A 18 -43.43 -22.40 -13.82
N GLU A 19 -42.58 -23.08 -13.05
CA GLU A 19 -41.50 -23.92 -13.55
C GLU A 19 -41.92 -25.39 -13.69
N GLN A 20 -42.20 -25.80 -14.94
CA GLN A 20 -42.58 -27.18 -15.24
C GLN A 20 -41.37 -28.09 -15.55
N VAL A 21 -40.29 -27.55 -16.11
CA VAL A 21 -39.16 -28.36 -16.62
C VAL A 21 -38.32 -28.90 -15.48
N TRP A 22 -38.06 -28.10 -14.43
CA TRP A 22 -37.38 -28.61 -13.23
C TRP A 22 -38.17 -29.67 -12.48
N SER A 23 -39.49 -29.51 -12.39
CA SER A 23 -40.40 -30.48 -11.76
C SER A 23 -40.31 -31.85 -12.46
N GLN A 24 -40.46 -31.87 -13.79
CA GLN A 24 -40.33 -33.10 -14.60
C GLN A 24 -38.94 -33.74 -14.52
N ARG A 25 -37.87 -32.94 -14.54
CA ARG A 25 -36.49 -33.45 -14.39
C ARG A 25 -36.23 -34.01 -12.99
N LEU A 26 -36.75 -33.34 -11.95
CA LEU A 26 -36.65 -33.80 -10.56
C LEU A 26 -37.36 -35.14 -10.40
N GLU A 27 -38.63 -35.24 -10.82
CA GLU A 27 -39.41 -36.48 -10.83
C GLU A 27 -38.70 -37.61 -11.59
N ARG A 28 -38.15 -37.33 -12.77
CA ARG A 28 -37.39 -38.33 -13.53
C ARG A 28 -36.16 -38.82 -12.77
N ILE A 29 -35.40 -37.92 -12.16
CA ILE A 29 -34.22 -38.28 -11.36
C ILE A 29 -34.63 -39.07 -10.10
N THR A 30 -35.71 -38.68 -9.40
CA THR A 30 -36.18 -39.43 -8.23
C THR A 30 -36.64 -40.84 -8.63
N LEU A 31 -37.41 -40.99 -9.71
CA LEU A 31 -37.90 -42.28 -10.21
C LEU A 31 -36.76 -43.18 -10.70
N ASP A 32 -35.86 -42.67 -11.56
CA ASP A 32 -34.75 -43.46 -12.10
C ASP A 32 -33.74 -43.87 -11.00
N THR A 33 -33.58 -43.07 -9.95
CA THR A 33 -32.69 -43.40 -8.82
C THR A 33 -33.36 -44.34 -7.82
N SER A 34 -34.65 -44.14 -7.51
CA SER A 34 -35.41 -45.02 -6.60
C SER A 34 -35.57 -46.43 -7.17
N ARG A 35 -35.68 -46.57 -8.50
CA ARG A 35 -35.66 -47.87 -9.20
C ARG A 35 -34.32 -48.62 -9.09
N ARG A 36 -33.23 -47.91 -8.76
CA ARG A 36 -31.86 -48.47 -8.67
C ARG A 36 -31.35 -48.59 -7.24
N SER A 37 -32.09 -48.08 -6.26
CA SER A 37 -31.69 -48.04 -4.86
C SER A 37 -32.93 -47.99 -3.96
N GLU A 38 -33.20 -49.09 -3.26
CA GLU A 38 -34.29 -49.19 -2.28
C GLU A 38 -34.17 -48.09 -1.22
N VAL A 39 -32.95 -47.83 -0.74
CA VAL A 39 -32.66 -46.76 0.24
C VAL A 39 -33.05 -45.37 -0.27
N ALA A 40 -32.94 -45.11 -1.57
CA ALA A 40 -33.34 -43.83 -2.17
C ALA A 40 -34.87 -43.70 -2.32
N SER A 41 -35.59 -44.82 -2.43
CA SER A 41 -37.06 -44.82 -2.54
C SER A 41 -37.77 -44.31 -1.27
N GLU A 42 -37.10 -44.40 -0.11
CA GLU A 42 -37.61 -43.94 1.19
C GLU A 42 -37.30 -42.47 1.49
N TRP A 43 -36.63 -41.74 0.59
CA TRP A 43 -36.17 -40.38 0.85
C TRP A 43 -37.30 -39.33 0.82
N PRO A 44 -37.36 -38.40 1.80
CA PRO A 44 -38.32 -37.31 1.77
C PRO A 44 -38.18 -36.41 0.53
N ALA A 45 -39.28 -35.88 0.00
CA ALA A 45 -39.26 -34.98 -1.16
C ALA A 45 -38.31 -33.77 -1.00
N ALA A 46 -38.21 -33.21 0.22
CA ALA A 46 -37.29 -32.13 0.55
C ALA A 46 -35.79 -32.51 0.42
N TRP A 47 -35.44 -33.79 0.56
CA TRP A 47 -34.08 -34.28 0.31
C TRP A 47 -33.78 -34.31 -1.19
N TRP A 48 -34.72 -34.79 -2.00
CA TRP A 48 -34.61 -34.76 -3.45
C TRP A 48 -34.45 -33.34 -3.99
N GLN A 49 -35.22 -32.38 -3.46
CA GLN A 49 -35.09 -30.96 -3.77
C GLN A 49 -33.73 -30.34 -3.38
N LEU A 50 -32.92 -31.01 -2.57
CA LEU A 50 -31.55 -30.55 -2.24
C LEU A 50 -30.49 -31.33 -3.01
N VAL A 51 -30.58 -32.66 -3.04
CA VAL A 51 -29.56 -33.55 -3.63
C VAL A 51 -29.60 -33.50 -5.15
N ALA A 52 -30.79 -33.53 -5.76
CA ALA A 52 -30.92 -33.48 -7.21
C ALA A 52 -30.82 -32.06 -7.78
N ARG A 53 -30.92 -31.01 -6.96
CA ARG A 53 -30.90 -29.59 -7.39
C ARG A 53 -29.83 -29.32 -8.44
N ASP A 54 -28.57 -29.53 -8.09
CA ASP A 54 -27.43 -29.13 -8.93
C ASP A 54 -27.38 -29.92 -10.25
N ALA A 55 -28.01 -31.11 -10.32
CA ALA A 55 -28.18 -31.88 -11.55
C ALA A 55 -29.39 -31.41 -12.38
N VAL A 56 -30.54 -31.13 -11.73
CA VAL A 56 -31.77 -30.63 -12.38
C VAL A 56 -31.53 -29.29 -13.05
N VAL A 57 -30.83 -28.37 -12.37
CA VAL A 57 -30.59 -27.00 -12.83
C VAL A 57 -29.33 -26.83 -13.68
N PHE A 58 -28.55 -27.89 -13.89
CA PHE A 58 -27.27 -27.79 -14.62
C PHE A 58 -27.42 -27.18 -16.03
N PRO A 59 -28.43 -27.54 -16.85
CA PRO A 59 -28.61 -26.93 -18.17
C PRO A 59 -28.87 -25.42 -18.09
N GLU A 60 -29.71 -24.96 -17.17
CA GLU A 60 -29.97 -23.53 -16.95
C GLU A 60 -28.74 -22.81 -16.39
N VAL A 61 -27.92 -23.46 -15.55
CA VAL A 61 -26.64 -22.89 -15.08
C VAL A 61 -25.67 -22.68 -16.24
N VAL A 62 -25.62 -23.60 -17.21
CA VAL A 62 -24.80 -23.44 -18.43
C VAL A 62 -25.35 -22.33 -19.33
N ALA A 63 -26.66 -22.30 -19.57
CA ALA A 63 -27.30 -21.27 -20.40
C ALA A 63 -27.17 -19.86 -19.78
N VAL A 64 -27.36 -19.71 -18.47
CA VAL A 64 -27.09 -18.46 -17.74
C VAL A 64 -25.60 -18.11 -17.79
N ALA A 65 -24.69 -19.07 -17.66
CA ALA A 65 -23.25 -18.79 -17.80
C ALA A 65 -22.89 -18.26 -19.19
N ALA A 66 -23.43 -18.85 -20.25
CA ALA A 66 -23.27 -18.36 -21.62
C ALA A 66 -23.84 -16.94 -21.78
N ALA A 67 -25.06 -16.69 -21.28
CA ALA A 67 -25.71 -15.39 -21.36
C ALA A 67 -24.98 -14.28 -20.59
N LEU A 68 -24.38 -14.58 -19.43
CA LEU A 68 -23.54 -13.65 -18.67
C LEU A 68 -22.21 -13.33 -19.37
N VAL A 69 -21.75 -14.19 -20.29
CA VAL A 69 -20.50 -14.01 -21.05
C VAL A 69 -20.72 -13.31 -22.39
N ASP A 70 -21.89 -13.48 -23.00
CA ASP A 70 -22.28 -12.91 -24.29
C ASP A 70 -22.14 -11.36 -24.34
N PRO A 71 -21.27 -10.82 -25.22
CA PRO A 71 -21.13 -9.38 -25.42
C PRO A 71 -22.43 -8.67 -25.85
N ALA A 72 -23.26 -9.30 -26.69
CA ALA A 72 -24.49 -8.70 -27.20
C ALA A 72 -25.53 -8.52 -26.08
N LEU A 73 -25.70 -9.52 -25.22
CA LEU A 73 -26.56 -9.37 -24.04
C LEU A 73 -26.02 -8.36 -23.03
N ARG A 74 -24.70 -8.30 -22.82
CA ARG A 74 -24.08 -7.30 -21.94
C ARG A 74 -24.40 -5.87 -22.38
N LEU A 75 -24.47 -5.61 -23.68
CA LEU A 75 -24.87 -4.29 -24.19
C LEU A 75 -26.31 -3.92 -23.80
N LEU A 76 -27.24 -4.88 -23.71
CA LEU A 76 -28.62 -4.63 -23.26
C LEU A 76 -28.69 -4.12 -21.81
N VAL A 77 -27.73 -4.47 -20.95
CA VAL A 77 -27.60 -3.94 -19.57
C VAL A 77 -27.10 -2.48 -19.57
N THR A 78 -26.47 -2.03 -20.66
CA THR A 78 -25.79 -0.71 -20.74
C THR A 78 -26.61 0.35 -21.47
N ASP A 79 -27.52 -0.06 -22.35
CA ASP A 79 -28.40 0.83 -23.12
C ASP A 79 -29.60 1.36 -22.29
N GLU A 80 -29.75 0.88 -21.05
CA GLU A 80 -30.75 1.38 -20.09
C GLU A 80 -30.34 2.77 -19.55
N ARG A 81 -30.75 3.82 -20.28
CA ARG A 81 -30.56 5.22 -19.88
C ARG A 81 -31.17 5.48 -18.50
N PRO A 82 -30.46 6.19 -17.58
CA PRO A 82 -30.95 6.45 -16.24
C PRO A 82 -31.95 7.62 -16.22
N LEU A 83 -33.19 7.36 -16.66
CA LEU A 83 -34.30 8.29 -16.49
C LEU A 83 -35.25 7.81 -15.40
N VAL A 84 -35.19 8.56 -14.28
CA VAL A 84 -36.15 8.60 -13.17
C VAL A 84 -36.13 7.40 -12.20
N ARG A 85 -36.09 7.71 -10.91
CA ARG A 85 -36.29 6.76 -9.80
C ARG A 85 -37.66 6.07 -9.96
N ARG A 86 -37.71 4.74 -9.83
CA ARG A 86 -38.93 3.89 -9.81
C ARG A 86 -39.61 3.57 -11.16
N SER A 87 -38.89 3.28 -12.24
CA SER A 87 -39.51 2.51 -13.33
C SER A 87 -39.51 1.01 -13.02
N ARG A 88 -40.70 0.40 -12.97
CA ARG A 88 -40.97 -1.00 -12.63
C ARG A 88 -40.83 -1.97 -13.82
N HIS A 89 -40.09 -1.59 -14.86
CA HIS A 89 -40.09 -2.30 -16.14
C HIS A 89 -38.91 -3.26 -16.27
N ASN A 90 -39.22 -4.47 -16.76
CA ASN A 90 -38.27 -5.55 -17.02
C ASN A 90 -37.04 -5.04 -17.78
N GLY A 91 -35.86 -5.24 -17.18
CA GLY A 91 -34.62 -4.90 -17.85
C GLY A 91 -34.48 -5.72 -19.14
N ARG A 92 -34.08 -5.10 -20.25
CA ARG A 92 -34.06 -5.74 -21.59
C ARG A 92 -33.23 -7.04 -21.60
N PHE A 93 -32.18 -7.05 -20.79
CA PHE A 93 -31.35 -8.22 -20.53
C PHE A 93 -32.12 -9.39 -19.89
N VAL A 94 -33.01 -9.13 -18.93
CA VAL A 94 -33.78 -10.19 -18.23
C VAL A 94 -34.84 -10.79 -19.17
N THR A 95 -35.46 -9.96 -20.03
CA THR A 95 -36.35 -10.45 -21.09
C THR A 95 -35.61 -11.35 -22.07
N ALA A 96 -34.47 -10.91 -22.62
CA ALA A 96 -33.67 -11.69 -23.55
C ALA A 96 -33.04 -12.96 -22.91
N LEU A 97 -32.77 -12.93 -21.60
CA LEU A 97 -32.38 -14.11 -20.83
C LEU A 97 -33.56 -15.07 -20.66
N GLY A 98 -34.77 -14.55 -20.40
CA GLY A 98 -36.01 -15.32 -20.34
C GLY A 98 -36.31 -16.02 -21.66
N GLU A 99 -36.25 -15.31 -22.78
CA GLU A 99 -36.40 -15.87 -24.13
C GLU A 99 -35.40 -17.02 -24.39
N ARG A 100 -34.11 -16.81 -24.07
CA ARG A 100 -33.06 -17.85 -24.20
C ARG A 100 -33.21 -19.06 -23.27
N LEU A 101 -33.95 -18.90 -22.18
CA LEU A 101 -34.26 -19.99 -21.24
C LEU A 101 -35.67 -20.56 -21.48
N GLU A 102 -36.37 -20.16 -22.54
CA GLU A 102 -37.77 -20.52 -22.85
C GLU A 102 -38.75 -20.16 -21.71
N ARG A 103 -38.41 -19.12 -20.94
CA ARG A 103 -39.10 -18.65 -19.73
C ARG A 103 -39.38 -17.14 -19.85
N GLY A 104 -40.28 -16.76 -20.75
CA GLY A 104 -40.65 -15.34 -20.97
C GLY A 104 -41.18 -14.62 -19.72
N TRP A 105 -41.65 -15.36 -18.72
CA TRP A 105 -42.08 -14.87 -17.42
C TRP A 105 -40.95 -14.52 -16.44
N LEU A 106 -39.67 -14.79 -16.79
CA LEU A 106 -38.51 -14.57 -15.92
C LEU A 106 -38.37 -13.11 -15.44
N GLY A 107 -38.82 -12.15 -16.26
CA GLY A 107 -38.84 -10.73 -15.90
C GLY A 107 -39.65 -10.46 -14.63
N GLU A 108 -40.79 -11.13 -14.44
CA GLU A 108 -41.65 -10.97 -13.26
C GLU A 108 -41.04 -11.64 -12.02
N ALA A 109 -40.41 -12.81 -12.19
CA ALA A 109 -39.76 -13.53 -11.09
C ALA A 109 -38.54 -12.77 -10.51
N GLU A 110 -37.86 -11.96 -11.32
CA GLU A 110 -36.76 -11.10 -10.86
C GLU A 110 -37.22 -9.78 -10.20
N LEU A 111 -38.53 -9.48 -10.12
CA LEU A 111 -39.06 -8.26 -9.45
C LEU A 111 -39.19 -8.41 -7.91
N THR A 112 -38.30 -9.16 -7.27
CA THR A 112 -38.31 -9.38 -5.82
C THR A 112 -37.93 -8.13 -5.02
N GLU A 113 -38.52 -7.93 -3.83
CA GLU A 113 -38.18 -6.84 -2.90
C GLU A 113 -36.70 -6.86 -2.46
N LYS A 114 -36.09 -8.05 -2.44
CA LYS A 114 -34.67 -8.26 -2.14
C LYS A 114 -33.88 -8.38 -3.45
N PRO A 115 -32.69 -7.76 -3.56
CA PRO A 115 -31.91 -7.85 -4.77
C PRO A 115 -31.35 -9.26 -5.00
N SER A 116 -31.50 -9.78 -6.22
CA SER A 116 -30.97 -11.08 -6.62
C SER A 116 -29.46 -11.05 -6.93
N ALA A 117 -28.86 -12.23 -7.07
CA ALA A 117 -27.49 -12.38 -7.58
C ALA A 117 -27.33 -11.79 -9.00
N LEU A 118 -28.37 -11.88 -9.83
CA LEU A 118 -28.39 -11.36 -11.20
C LEU A 118 -28.38 -9.82 -11.19
N GLN A 119 -29.25 -9.21 -10.39
CA GLN A 119 -29.29 -7.76 -10.19
C GLN A 119 -28.00 -7.21 -9.55
N ALA A 120 -27.35 -7.97 -8.68
CA ALA A 120 -26.05 -7.60 -8.12
C ALA A 120 -24.96 -7.56 -9.21
N TRP A 121 -24.94 -8.54 -10.12
CA TRP A 121 -24.05 -8.58 -11.27
C TRP A 121 -24.35 -7.48 -12.29
N MET A 122 -25.61 -7.27 -12.69
CA MET A 122 -26.01 -6.20 -13.63
C MET A 122 -25.60 -4.82 -13.13
N ARG A 123 -25.79 -4.54 -11.83
CA ARG A 123 -25.32 -3.29 -11.19
C ARG A 123 -23.79 -3.18 -11.16
N GLY A 124 -23.06 -4.29 -11.18
CA GLY A 124 -21.60 -4.34 -11.35
C GLY A 124 -21.18 -3.96 -12.77
N LEU A 125 -21.78 -4.61 -13.78
CA LEU A 125 -21.51 -4.36 -15.19
C LEU A 125 -21.79 -2.90 -15.58
N ALA A 126 -22.93 -2.35 -15.16
CA ALA A 126 -23.28 -0.96 -15.41
C ALA A 126 -22.33 0.04 -14.71
N ARG A 127 -21.63 -0.35 -13.62
CA ARG A 127 -20.57 0.46 -13.01
C ARG A 127 -19.25 0.38 -13.80
N GLU A 128 -18.90 -0.80 -14.31
CA GLU A 128 -17.72 -0.98 -15.16
C GLU A 128 -17.82 -0.13 -16.43
N VAL A 129 -18.95 -0.19 -17.14
CA VAL A 129 -19.13 0.49 -18.43
C VAL A 129 -19.22 2.02 -18.29
N ARG A 130 -19.75 2.53 -17.16
CA ARG A 130 -19.72 3.97 -16.83
C ARG A 130 -18.35 4.49 -16.39
N SER A 131 -17.38 3.62 -16.10
CA SER A 131 -16.06 4.00 -15.59
C SER A 131 -14.99 2.99 -16.04
N PRO A 132 -14.63 2.98 -17.34
CA PRO A 132 -13.69 2.01 -17.90
C PRO A 132 -12.26 2.12 -17.37
N SER A 133 -11.94 3.16 -16.58
CA SER A 133 -10.67 3.34 -15.86
C SER A 133 -10.53 2.47 -14.59
N LEU A 134 -11.55 1.68 -14.25
CA LEU A 134 -11.52 0.80 -13.08
C LEU A 134 -10.46 -0.31 -13.20
N SER A 135 -9.63 -0.43 -12.16
CA SER A 135 -8.63 -1.49 -11.98
C SER A 135 -9.22 -2.90 -12.18
N GLY A 136 -8.39 -3.86 -12.60
CA GLY A 136 -8.77 -5.28 -12.72
C GLY A 136 -9.33 -5.90 -11.42
N SER A 137 -9.15 -5.25 -10.26
CA SER A 137 -9.88 -5.58 -9.04
C SER A 137 -11.40 -5.43 -9.20
N ALA A 138 -11.90 -4.33 -9.76
CA ALA A 138 -13.34 -4.08 -9.90
C ALA A 138 -14.02 -5.08 -10.85
N ARG A 139 -13.32 -5.47 -11.94
CA ARG A 139 -13.74 -6.58 -12.81
C ARG A 139 -13.92 -7.88 -12.03
N ARG A 140 -12.97 -8.21 -11.13
CA ARG A 140 -13.07 -9.39 -10.25
C ARG A 140 -14.22 -9.27 -9.25
N GLU A 141 -14.56 -8.07 -8.80
CA GLU A 141 -15.67 -7.83 -7.88
C GLU A 141 -17.05 -7.98 -8.53
N MET A 142 -17.21 -7.65 -9.82
CA MET A 142 -18.45 -7.93 -10.56
C MET A 142 -18.80 -9.44 -10.56
N TRP A 143 -17.80 -10.31 -10.61
CA TRP A 143 -17.99 -11.77 -10.61
C TRP A 143 -18.09 -12.39 -9.20
N ARG A 144 -17.85 -11.60 -8.14
CA ARG A 144 -17.88 -12.08 -6.75
C ARG A 144 -19.34 -12.29 -6.29
N VAL A 145 -19.67 -13.53 -5.95
CA VAL A 145 -20.96 -13.87 -5.32
C VAL A 145 -20.92 -13.47 -3.85
N GLN A 146 -21.81 -12.55 -3.45
CA GLN A 146 -21.95 -12.13 -2.05
C GLN A 146 -22.45 -13.28 -1.16
N ALA A 147 -22.09 -13.29 0.12
CA ALA A 147 -22.48 -14.35 1.06
C ALA A 147 -24.00 -14.58 1.11
N ALA A 148 -24.80 -13.50 1.03
CA ALA A 148 -26.26 -13.55 0.98
C ALA A 148 -26.86 -14.21 -0.29
N HIS A 149 -26.03 -14.58 -1.26
CA HIS A 149 -26.43 -15.24 -2.51
C HIS A 149 -25.68 -16.56 -2.73
N GLN A 150 -24.94 -17.06 -1.74
CA GLN A 150 -24.25 -18.35 -1.88
C GLN A 150 -25.25 -19.50 -1.74
N PRO A 151 -25.29 -20.46 -2.68
CA PRO A 151 -26.22 -21.59 -2.60
C PRO A 151 -25.87 -22.49 -1.41
N ALA A 152 -26.89 -23.10 -0.80
CA ALA A 152 -26.68 -24.08 0.25
C ALA A 152 -25.99 -25.34 -0.31
N GLU A 153 -24.87 -25.75 0.28
CA GLU A 153 -24.15 -26.95 -0.15
C GLU A 153 -24.84 -28.23 0.32
N VAL A 154 -24.96 -29.22 -0.57
CA VAL A 154 -25.74 -30.46 -0.38
C VAL A 154 -25.37 -31.16 0.94
N GLY A 155 -24.07 -31.34 1.20
CA GLY A 155 -23.60 -31.98 2.43
C GLY A 155 -24.00 -31.24 3.72
N ARG A 156 -24.07 -29.90 3.71
CA ARG A 156 -24.53 -29.12 4.89
C ARG A 156 -26.05 -29.21 5.06
N GLY A 157 -26.80 -29.19 3.96
CA GLY A 157 -28.26 -29.27 4.01
C GLY A 157 -28.78 -30.67 4.35
N CYS A 158 -28.22 -31.74 3.79
CA CYS A 158 -28.63 -33.12 4.15
C CYS A 158 -28.41 -33.39 5.65
N VAL A 159 -27.32 -32.87 6.21
CA VAL A 159 -27.07 -32.95 7.66
C VAL A 159 -28.19 -32.26 8.45
N SER A 160 -28.70 -31.09 8.04
CA SER A 160 -29.75 -30.38 8.80
C SER A 160 -31.09 -31.11 8.88
N TRP A 161 -31.41 -32.00 7.93
CA TRP A 161 -32.69 -32.73 7.88
C TRP A 161 -32.66 -34.14 8.50
N LEU A 162 -31.50 -34.66 8.92
CA LEU A 162 -31.41 -35.94 9.63
C LEU A 162 -31.87 -35.82 11.10
N PRO A 163 -32.72 -36.74 11.60
CA PRO A 163 -33.06 -36.80 13.03
C PRO A 163 -31.84 -37.23 13.89
N PRO A 164 -31.83 -36.91 15.20
CA PRO A 164 -30.60 -36.88 15.99
C PRO A 164 -30.10 -38.24 16.58
N PRO A 165 -30.25 -39.38 15.88
CA PRO A 165 -29.24 -40.44 16.06
C PRO A 165 -28.61 -40.96 14.75
N LEU A 166 -29.22 -40.74 13.57
CA LEU A 166 -28.73 -41.34 12.32
C LEU A 166 -27.49 -40.63 11.75
N ALA A 167 -27.36 -39.32 12.00
CA ALA A 167 -26.20 -38.53 11.56
C ALA A 167 -24.86 -38.95 12.20
N PHE A 168 -24.86 -39.82 13.23
CA PHE A 168 -23.68 -40.20 13.99
C PHE A 168 -22.97 -41.48 13.50
N ARG A 169 -23.52 -42.23 12.53
CA ARG A 169 -23.02 -43.58 12.17
C ARG A 169 -22.34 -43.74 10.80
N LEU A 170 -22.22 -42.69 9.99
CA LEU A 170 -21.76 -42.81 8.59
C LEU A 170 -20.23 -42.74 8.36
N HIS A 171 -19.37 -42.84 9.39
CA HIS A 171 -17.91 -42.92 9.23
C HIS A 171 -17.26 -43.94 10.19
N ALA A 172 -16.82 -45.10 9.67
CA ALA A 172 -15.80 -45.95 10.31
C ALA A 172 -15.16 -46.93 9.28
N GLY A 173 -13.85 -46.75 9.02
CA GLY A 173 -13.01 -47.61 8.19
C GLY A 173 -12.90 -47.15 6.72
N SER A 174 -11.74 -46.73 6.19
CA SER A 174 -10.38 -46.56 6.76
C SER A 174 -9.57 -45.61 5.83
N THR A 175 -8.35 -45.12 6.12
CA THR A 175 -7.35 -45.35 7.18
C THR A 175 -6.79 -44.01 7.73
N GLY A 176 -5.92 -44.06 8.76
CA GLY A 176 -4.98 -42.98 9.10
C GLY A 176 -5.42 -42.00 10.20
N TRP A 177 -4.57 -41.86 11.24
CA TRP A 177 -4.42 -40.69 12.15
C TRP A 177 -5.71 -39.87 12.47
N ARG A 178 -6.49 -40.10 13.54
CA ARG A 178 -6.16 -39.98 14.99
C ARG A 178 -5.17 -38.84 15.29
N ALA A 179 -5.49 -37.84 16.12
CA ALA A 179 -6.72 -37.41 16.81
C ALA A 179 -6.64 -35.85 16.97
N GLU A 180 -7.67 -35.05 17.27
CA GLU A 180 -8.36 -34.94 18.56
C GLU A 180 -9.57 -33.94 18.51
N LEU A 181 -10.50 -34.10 19.46
CA LEU A 181 -11.53 -33.16 19.97
C LEU A 181 -12.54 -32.44 19.03
N TRP A 182 -13.82 -32.88 19.16
CA TRP A 182 -15.07 -32.13 19.43
C TRP A 182 -15.36 -30.73 18.80
N LEU A 183 -16.60 -30.42 18.41
CA LEU A 183 -17.65 -29.93 19.32
C LEU A 183 -19.09 -30.18 18.77
N PRO A 184 -20.13 -30.18 19.63
CA PRO A 184 -21.38 -30.88 19.37
C PRO A 184 -22.45 -30.09 18.61
N ARG A 185 -23.36 -30.85 17.99
CA ARG A 185 -24.63 -30.38 17.45
C ARG A 185 -25.64 -30.18 18.60
N ARG A 186 -26.25 -29.00 18.73
CA ARG A 186 -27.42 -28.79 19.61
C ARG A 186 -28.60 -28.22 18.82
N VAL A 187 -29.61 -29.08 18.64
CA VAL A 187 -30.99 -28.62 18.82
C VAL A 187 -31.15 -28.36 20.32
N GLY A 188 -31.73 -27.21 20.68
CA GLY A 188 -31.86 -26.78 22.07
C GLY A 188 -31.68 -25.27 22.21
N GLN A 189 -32.79 -24.53 22.03
CA GLN A 189 -33.01 -23.15 22.50
C GLN A 189 -31.81 -22.19 22.38
N GLY A 190 -31.06 -22.25 21.27
CA GLY A 190 -29.80 -21.51 21.06
C GLY A 190 -28.64 -21.84 22.02
N ALA A 191 -28.90 -22.46 23.17
CA ALA A 191 -27.99 -22.59 24.30
C ALA A 191 -26.75 -23.48 24.03
N GLY A 192 -26.76 -24.31 22.99
CA GLY A 192 -25.57 -25.08 22.58
C GLY A 192 -24.67 -24.36 21.60
N LEU A 193 -25.24 -23.66 20.63
CA LEU A 193 -24.47 -22.77 19.77
C LEU A 193 -23.92 -21.59 20.59
N LYS A 194 -24.67 -21.09 21.58
CA LYS A 194 -24.16 -20.17 22.60
C LYS A 194 -23.03 -20.79 23.42
N ALA A 195 -23.18 -22.00 23.98
CA ALA A 195 -22.11 -22.63 24.75
C ALA A 195 -20.83 -22.91 23.94
N VAL A 196 -20.96 -23.37 22.68
CA VAL A 196 -19.81 -23.57 21.77
C VAL A 196 -19.20 -22.24 21.32
N SER A 197 -20.00 -21.19 21.17
CA SER A 197 -19.51 -19.83 20.90
C SER A 197 -18.81 -19.23 22.11
N GLU A 198 -19.33 -19.47 23.31
CA GLU A 198 -18.75 -19.06 24.60
C GLU A 198 -17.42 -19.77 24.82
N GLU A 199 -17.36 -21.09 24.67
CA GLU A 199 -16.15 -21.89 24.79
C GLU A 199 -15.05 -21.41 23.81
N ARG A 200 -15.40 -21.17 22.54
CA ARG A 200 -14.48 -20.57 21.55
C ARG A 200 -14.10 -19.12 21.86
N PHE A 201 -14.97 -18.37 22.55
CA PHE A 201 -14.66 -17.03 23.02
C PHE A 201 -13.70 -17.07 24.21
N GLN A 202 -13.92 -17.96 25.18
CA GLN A 202 -13.07 -18.17 26.35
C GLN A 202 -11.69 -18.73 25.98
N ASP A 203 -11.61 -19.64 25.01
CA ASP A 203 -10.33 -20.13 24.46
C ASP A 203 -9.53 -18.98 23.79
N GLY A 204 -10.17 -18.25 22.88
CA GLY A 204 -9.57 -17.07 22.25
C GLY A 204 -9.20 -15.97 23.26
N LEU A 205 -9.99 -15.81 24.32
CA LEU A 205 -9.70 -14.92 25.45
C LEU A 205 -8.49 -15.42 26.27
N GLY A 206 -8.34 -16.73 26.44
CA GLY A 206 -7.17 -17.36 27.04
C GLY A 206 -5.89 -17.12 26.22
N HIS A 207 -5.99 -17.14 24.88
CA HIS A 207 -4.90 -16.72 23.99
C HIS A 207 -4.66 -15.19 24.07
N ALA A 208 -5.71 -14.37 24.11
CA ALA A 208 -5.63 -12.92 24.27
C ALA A 208 -4.93 -12.51 25.58
N ARG A 209 -5.30 -13.11 26.71
CA ARG A 209 -4.66 -12.92 28.03
C ARG A 209 -3.18 -13.29 28.00
N ARG A 210 -2.83 -14.45 27.42
CA ARG A 210 -1.42 -14.89 27.25
C ARG A 210 -0.62 -13.91 26.38
N TYR A 211 -1.22 -13.36 25.33
CA TYR A 211 -0.57 -12.35 24.48
C TYR A 211 -0.40 -11.01 25.20
N VAL A 212 -1.41 -10.51 25.91
CA VAL A 212 -1.33 -9.27 26.71
C VAL A 212 -0.31 -9.39 27.83
N ALA A 213 -0.19 -10.55 28.49
CA ALA A 213 0.85 -10.78 29.49
C ALA A 213 2.29 -10.71 28.91
N ARG A 214 2.47 -11.04 27.62
CA ARG A 214 3.77 -10.99 26.91
C ARG A 214 4.07 -9.62 26.27
N HIS A 215 3.05 -8.90 25.81
CA HIS A 215 3.21 -7.73 24.93
C HIS A 215 2.49 -6.45 25.41
N GLY A 216 1.60 -6.54 26.39
CA GLY A 216 0.85 -5.41 26.96
C GLY A 216 -0.22 -4.81 26.05
N HIS A 217 -0.64 -5.49 24.98
CA HIS A 217 -1.64 -4.99 24.02
C HIS A 217 -2.26 -6.10 23.15
N LEU A 218 -3.40 -5.83 22.50
CA LEU A 218 -4.09 -6.71 21.54
C LEU A 218 -3.90 -6.31 20.06
N ALA A 219 -2.90 -5.48 19.77
CA ALA A 219 -2.47 -5.13 18.42
C ALA A 219 -1.70 -6.28 17.69
N VAL A 220 -2.30 -7.47 17.59
CA VAL A 220 -1.68 -8.67 17.01
C VAL A 220 -1.58 -8.56 15.47
N PRO A 221 -0.46 -8.94 14.83
CA PRO A 221 -0.39 -9.07 13.37
C PRO A 221 -1.26 -10.22 12.85
N HIS A 222 -1.77 -10.11 11.62
CA HIS A 222 -2.06 -11.32 10.84
C HIS A 222 -0.73 -12.00 10.52
N ALA A 223 -0.61 -13.25 10.94
CA ALA A 223 0.47 -14.14 10.55
C ALA A 223 -0.10 -15.22 9.63
N ASP A 224 0.65 -15.61 8.61
CA ASP A 224 0.25 -16.70 7.72
C ASP A 224 0.27 -18.08 8.42
N ALA A 225 0.95 -18.16 9.57
CA ALA A 225 0.97 -19.32 10.47
C ALA A 225 0.42 -18.94 11.87
N PRO A 226 -0.44 -19.76 12.50
CA PRO A 226 -0.92 -19.56 13.86
C PRO A 226 0.23 -19.54 14.89
N GLN A 227 0.18 -18.64 15.87
CA GLN A 227 1.04 -18.73 17.06
C GLN A 227 0.38 -19.67 18.07
N ASP A 228 1.15 -20.59 18.66
CA ASP A 228 0.66 -21.55 19.66
C ASP A 228 -0.63 -22.30 19.19
N GLY A 229 -0.75 -22.58 17.89
CA GLY A 229 -1.91 -23.27 17.27
C GLY A 229 -3.14 -22.41 16.98
N PHE A 230 -3.19 -21.16 17.45
CA PHE A 230 -4.37 -20.28 17.36
C PHE A 230 -4.08 -18.96 16.62
N ASP A 231 -4.83 -18.65 15.56
CA ASP A 231 -4.70 -17.37 14.84
C ASP A 231 -5.43 -16.24 15.57
N LEU A 232 -4.80 -15.77 16.65
CA LEU A 232 -5.31 -14.67 17.48
C LEU A 232 -5.52 -13.37 16.69
N GLY A 233 -4.69 -13.12 15.67
CA GLY A 233 -4.81 -11.94 14.80
C GLY A 233 -6.09 -11.97 13.98
N ARG A 234 -6.44 -13.11 13.38
CA ARG A 234 -7.69 -13.33 12.63
C ARG A 234 -8.91 -13.37 13.54
N TRP A 235 -8.81 -14.00 14.71
CA TRP A 235 -9.87 -13.99 15.72
C TRP A 235 -10.24 -12.56 16.14
N LEU A 236 -9.25 -11.75 16.54
CA LEU A 236 -9.48 -10.34 16.90
C LEU A 236 -10.01 -9.51 15.73
N ALA A 237 -9.55 -9.73 14.49
CA ALA A 237 -10.09 -9.00 13.33
C ALA A 237 -11.56 -9.35 13.03
N ASN A 238 -11.94 -10.63 13.16
CA ASN A 238 -13.33 -11.06 13.02
C ASN A 238 -14.22 -10.43 14.12
N LEU A 239 -13.74 -10.37 15.37
CA LEU A 239 -14.46 -9.72 16.47
C LEU A 239 -14.63 -8.21 16.24
N ARG A 240 -13.59 -7.50 15.76
CA ARG A 240 -13.68 -6.08 15.39
C ARG A 240 -14.69 -5.85 14.27
N ALA A 241 -14.67 -6.67 13.23
CA ALA A 241 -15.62 -6.60 12.12
C ALA A 241 -17.07 -6.92 12.53
N ALA A 242 -17.26 -7.80 13.51
CA ALA A 242 -18.55 -8.16 14.08
C ALA A 242 -18.97 -7.31 15.30
N SER A 243 -18.20 -6.28 15.67
CA SER A 243 -18.32 -5.57 16.95
C SER A 243 -19.71 -5.00 17.24
N ALA A 244 -20.43 -4.53 16.23
CA ALA A 244 -21.80 -4.04 16.35
C ALA A 244 -22.84 -5.10 16.74
N GLY A 245 -22.49 -6.40 16.66
CA GLY A 245 -23.34 -7.53 17.04
C GLY A 245 -22.74 -8.43 18.12
N LEU A 246 -21.67 -8.00 18.79
CA LEU A 246 -21.10 -8.76 19.92
C LEU A 246 -21.91 -8.54 21.22
N PRO A 247 -22.01 -9.56 22.09
CA PRO A 247 -22.54 -9.39 23.43
C PRO A 247 -21.78 -8.32 24.24
N PRO A 248 -22.46 -7.46 25.02
CA PRO A 248 -21.81 -6.41 25.81
C PRO A 248 -20.75 -6.95 26.78
N GLU A 249 -20.97 -8.13 27.37
CA GLU A 249 -19.99 -8.79 28.24
C GLU A 249 -18.67 -9.10 27.53
N TYR A 250 -18.71 -9.52 26.27
CA TYR A 250 -17.50 -9.83 25.48
C TYR A 250 -16.73 -8.55 25.14
N VAL A 251 -17.45 -7.48 24.77
CA VAL A 251 -16.86 -6.16 24.53
C VAL A 251 -16.18 -5.61 25.79
N ARG A 252 -16.84 -5.74 26.95
CA ARG A 252 -16.28 -5.28 28.24
C ARG A 252 -15.01 -6.04 28.60
N VAL A 253 -15.04 -7.38 28.54
CA VAL A 253 -13.89 -8.23 28.88
C VAL A 253 -12.70 -8.00 27.95
N LEU A 254 -12.92 -7.68 26.67
CA LEU A 254 -11.82 -7.29 25.75
C LEU A 254 -11.28 -5.88 26.05
N ALA A 255 -12.14 -4.93 26.42
CA ALA A 255 -11.74 -3.59 26.84
C ALA A 255 -10.99 -3.56 28.18
N GLU A 256 -11.30 -4.49 29.10
CA GLU A 256 -10.56 -4.73 30.33
C GLU A 256 -9.11 -5.23 30.06
N LEU A 257 -8.88 -5.93 28.93
CA LEU A 257 -7.54 -6.42 28.54
C LEU A 257 -6.73 -5.39 27.74
N ASP A 258 -7.38 -4.63 26.86
CA ASP A 258 -6.77 -3.53 26.10
C ASP A 258 -7.85 -2.49 25.77
N VAL A 259 -7.73 -1.28 26.32
CA VAL A 259 -8.59 -0.13 26.00
C VAL A 259 -8.66 0.11 24.49
N TRP A 260 -7.57 -0.17 23.78
CA TRP A 260 -7.45 -0.04 22.32
C TRP A 260 -7.60 -1.39 21.60
N TRP A 261 -8.40 -2.33 22.12
CA TRP A 261 -8.66 -3.58 21.42
C TRP A 261 -9.43 -3.36 20.10
N ASN A 262 -10.33 -2.38 20.03
CA ASN A 262 -11.10 -1.98 18.84
C ASN A 262 -11.09 -0.44 18.66
N PRO A 263 -9.97 0.15 18.21
CA PRO A 263 -9.81 1.59 18.10
C PRO A 263 -10.44 2.16 16.81
N PRO A 264 -10.71 3.47 16.75
CA PRO A 264 -11.24 4.13 15.55
C PRO A 264 -10.21 4.29 14.40
N TRP A 265 -8.95 3.89 14.62
CA TRP A 265 -7.86 3.92 13.63
C TRP A 265 -7.40 2.51 13.21
N PRO A 266 -6.67 2.36 12.08
CA PRO A 266 -6.19 1.06 11.65
C PRO A 266 -5.25 0.38 12.67
N ILE A 267 -5.45 -0.92 12.94
CA ILE A 267 -4.57 -1.72 13.83
C ILE A 267 -3.10 -1.72 13.36
N SER A 268 -2.84 -1.51 12.08
CA SER A 268 -1.48 -1.29 11.55
C SER A 268 -0.79 -0.04 12.11
N TRP A 269 -1.56 1.02 12.41
CA TRP A 269 -1.08 2.23 13.08
C TRP A 269 -0.73 1.93 14.53
N GLN A 270 -1.63 1.27 15.28
CA GLN A 270 -1.39 0.87 16.67
C GLN A 270 -0.14 -0.02 16.81
N ARG A 271 0.03 -0.99 15.89
CA ARG A 271 1.24 -1.83 15.79
C ARG A 271 2.51 -1.02 15.55
N ALA A 272 2.46 0.00 14.69
CA ALA A 272 3.59 0.90 14.46
C ALA A 272 3.90 1.74 15.71
N TRP A 273 2.88 2.21 16.42
CA TRP A 273 3.03 2.91 17.69
C TRP A 273 3.68 2.04 18.78
N HIS A 274 3.23 0.79 18.99
CA HIS A 274 3.88 -0.11 19.97
C HIS A 274 5.35 -0.39 19.63
N ARG A 275 5.69 -0.53 18.34
CA ARG A 275 7.09 -0.65 17.89
C ARG A 275 7.89 0.63 18.16
N ALA A 276 7.29 1.80 17.96
CA ALA A 276 7.91 3.08 18.26
C ALA A 276 8.11 3.26 19.78
N ARG A 277 7.14 2.85 20.61
CA ARG A 277 7.23 2.86 22.07
C ARG A 277 8.33 1.92 22.58
N ALA A 278 8.42 0.71 22.04
CA ALA A 278 9.51 -0.22 22.37
C ALA A 278 10.90 0.35 22.02
N HIS A 279 11.01 1.05 20.88
CA HIS A 279 12.25 1.77 20.53
C HIS A 279 12.54 2.90 21.52
N ALA A 280 11.53 3.73 21.85
CA ALA A 280 11.67 4.84 22.78
C ALA A 280 12.04 4.42 24.21
N LEU A 281 11.51 3.29 24.69
CA LEU A 281 11.88 2.71 25.98
C LEU A 281 13.36 2.25 26.03
N ALA A 282 13.94 1.86 24.89
CA ALA A 282 15.31 1.38 24.81
C ALA A 282 16.35 2.48 24.45
N HIS A 283 15.93 3.58 23.81
CA HIS A 283 16.84 4.62 23.28
C HIS A 283 16.52 6.04 23.76
N GLY A 284 15.51 6.21 24.61
CA GLY A 284 15.00 7.52 25.04
C GLY A 284 13.83 8.03 24.17
N PRO A 285 13.14 9.11 24.61
CA PRO A 285 11.98 9.64 23.91
C PRO A 285 12.30 10.11 22.50
N VAL A 286 11.36 9.87 21.59
CA VAL A 286 11.36 10.38 20.22
C VAL A 286 10.96 11.86 20.24
N SER A 287 11.96 12.73 20.23
CA SER A 287 11.76 14.16 20.01
C SER A 287 11.58 14.46 18.51
N GLY A 288 10.92 15.58 18.20
CA GLY A 288 10.98 16.22 16.88
C GLY A 288 12.38 16.80 16.58
N GLY A 289 13.25 16.83 17.60
CA GLY A 289 14.72 16.92 17.57
C GLY A 289 15.43 16.27 16.37
N ASP A 290 16.63 16.75 16.07
CA ASP A 290 17.49 16.53 14.89
C ASP A 290 16.78 16.22 13.55
N ASN A 291 15.58 16.77 13.33
CA ASN A 291 14.70 16.43 12.21
C ASN A 291 14.52 14.91 12.06
N LEU A 292 14.44 14.18 13.19
CA LEU A 292 14.38 12.72 13.31
C LEU A 292 15.64 11.98 12.79
N ALA A 293 16.80 12.63 12.75
CA ALA A 293 18.07 11.98 12.42
C ALA A 293 18.45 10.91 13.47
N GLY A 294 19.29 9.96 13.07
CA GLY A 294 19.68 8.82 13.91
C GLY A 294 18.61 7.73 14.05
N LEU A 295 17.32 8.04 13.86
CA LEU A 295 16.25 7.04 13.95
C LEU A 295 16.29 6.01 12.79
N PRO A 296 15.85 4.76 13.04
CA PRO A 296 15.68 3.77 11.98
C PRO A 296 14.74 4.27 10.86
N ARG A 297 15.12 4.06 9.59
CA ARG A 297 14.39 4.58 8.41
C ARG A 297 12.89 4.29 8.36
N TRP A 298 12.42 3.22 9.00
CA TRP A 298 10.99 2.90 9.09
C TRP A 298 10.27 3.82 10.07
N LEU A 299 10.90 4.12 11.22
CA LEU A 299 10.38 4.94 12.30
C LEU A 299 10.38 6.39 11.87
N GLU A 300 11.51 6.88 11.33
CA GLU A 300 11.64 8.21 10.73
C GLU A 300 10.48 8.47 9.73
N ARG A 301 10.26 7.55 8.78
CA ARG A 301 9.18 7.69 7.78
C ARG A 301 7.78 7.68 8.39
N TRP A 302 7.54 6.82 9.38
CA TRP A 302 6.23 6.73 10.04
C TRP A 302 5.92 7.99 10.84
N LEU A 303 6.86 8.47 11.66
CA LEU A 303 6.75 9.70 12.45
C LEU A 303 6.61 10.93 11.55
N ARG A 304 7.41 11.04 10.48
CA ARG A 304 7.31 12.12 9.48
C ARG A 304 5.91 12.27 8.89
N ARG A 305 5.15 11.17 8.80
CA ARG A 305 3.75 11.15 8.39
C ARG A 305 2.84 11.57 9.54
N GLN A 306 3.04 11.04 10.75
CA GLN A 306 2.23 11.40 11.92
C GLN A 306 2.31 12.90 12.24
N ILE A 307 3.50 13.49 12.10
CA ILE A 307 3.72 14.93 12.31
C ILE A 307 3.09 15.76 11.17
N ALA A 308 3.11 15.27 9.92
CA ALA A 308 2.47 15.98 8.81
C ALA A 308 0.93 15.92 8.84
N GLU A 309 0.37 14.83 9.36
CA GLU A 309 -1.07 14.59 9.49
C GLU A 309 -1.58 14.91 10.91
N TYR A 310 -0.77 15.52 11.80
CA TYR A 310 -1.03 15.60 13.25
C TYR A 310 -2.37 16.26 13.60
N SER A 311 -2.74 17.34 12.90
CA SER A 311 -4.02 18.05 13.07
C SER A 311 -5.25 17.27 12.59
N GLN A 312 -5.05 16.16 11.86
CA GLN A 312 -6.10 15.25 11.38
C GLN A 312 -6.18 13.95 12.20
N LEU A 313 -5.25 13.73 13.13
CA LEU A 313 -5.25 12.58 14.03
C LEU A 313 -6.32 12.75 15.12
N ALA A 314 -6.91 11.64 15.57
CA ALA A 314 -7.82 11.65 16.71
C ALA A 314 -7.10 12.10 18.00
N ALA A 315 -7.82 12.69 18.95
CA ALA A 315 -7.25 13.22 20.18
C ALA A 315 -6.45 12.16 20.96
N GLU A 316 -6.89 10.91 20.92
CA GLU A 316 -6.27 9.78 21.61
C GLU A 316 -5.04 9.27 20.86
N GLN A 317 -4.99 9.42 19.52
CA GLN A 317 -3.74 9.22 18.76
C GLN A 317 -2.69 10.28 19.10
N GLN A 318 -3.11 11.53 19.29
CA GLN A 318 -2.22 12.61 19.74
C GLN A 318 -1.69 12.33 21.15
N GLN A 319 -2.53 11.87 22.09
CA GLN A 319 -2.10 11.42 23.42
C GLN A 319 -1.10 10.26 23.36
N LEU A 320 -1.34 9.27 22.50
CA LEU A 320 -0.40 8.15 22.28
C LEU A 320 0.94 8.66 21.70
N LEU A 321 0.94 9.63 20.77
CA LEU A 321 2.17 10.23 20.26
C LEU A 321 2.91 11.05 21.33
N ALA A 322 2.19 11.75 22.22
CA ALA A 322 2.79 12.45 23.34
C ALA A 322 3.55 11.49 24.30
N GLN A 323 3.06 10.25 24.49
CA GLN A 323 3.79 9.20 25.24
C GLN A 323 5.11 8.78 24.58
N LEU A 324 5.33 9.07 23.28
CA LEU A 324 6.61 8.86 22.61
C LEU A 324 7.57 10.04 22.76
N GLY A 325 7.10 11.20 23.24
CA GLY A 325 7.85 12.47 23.24
C GLY A 325 7.31 13.52 22.25
N LEU A 326 6.42 13.14 21.33
CA LEU A 326 5.79 14.04 20.36
C LEU A 326 4.57 14.76 20.95
N THR A 327 4.81 15.69 21.87
CA THR A 327 3.79 16.60 22.41
C THR A 327 3.40 17.68 21.38
N PRO A 328 2.25 18.36 21.52
CA PRO A 328 1.88 19.48 20.64
C PRO A 328 3.00 20.54 20.50
N ALA A 329 3.64 20.93 21.61
CA ALA A 329 4.75 21.87 21.59
C ALA A 329 5.99 21.33 20.84
N GLU A 330 6.22 20.01 20.84
CA GLU A 330 7.29 19.38 20.06
C GLU A 330 6.94 19.26 18.57
N ILE A 331 5.65 19.09 18.24
CA ILE A 331 5.12 19.16 16.88
C ILE A 331 5.25 20.58 16.34
N ASP A 332 4.88 21.60 17.12
CA ASP A 332 5.06 23.00 16.78
C ASP A 332 6.54 23.34 16.62
N ARG A 333 7.41 22.84 17.50
CA ARG A 333 8.88 22.94 17.36
C ARG A 333 9.39 22.26 16.08
N PHE A 334 8.85 21.10 15.70
CA PHE A 334 9.18 20.42 14.44
C PHE A 334 8.69 21.18 13.20
N HIS A 335 7.52 21.81 13.27
CA HIS A 335 6.98 22.64 12.18
C HIS A 335 7.68 24.00 12.06
N ALA A 336 8.03 24.60 13.20
CA ALA A 336 8.87 25.78 13.33
C ALA A 336 10.32 25.49 12.96
N TRP A 337 10.76 24.22 12.98
CA TRP A 337 12.09 23.85 12.49
C TRP A 337 12.24 24.28 11.03
N PRO A 338 13.15 25.22 10.73
CA PRO A 338 13.39 25.63 9.34
C PRO A 338 13.87 24.48 8.42
N ALA A 339 14.11 23.24 8.88
CA ALA A 339 14.56 22.11 8.04
C ALA A 339 13.60 21.73 6.89
N ARG A 340 12.29 21.95 7.01
CA ARG A 340 11.32 21.65 5.93
C ARG A 340 10.96 22.86 5.04
N ARG A 341 11.06 24.09 5.54
CA ARG A 341 10.82 25.32 4.73
C ARG A 341 12.08 25.91 4.07
N ARG A 342 13.28 25.38 4.34
CA ARG A 342 14.56 25.81 3.72
C ARG A 342 14.91 25.18 2.35
N SER A 343 14.04 24.41 1.71
CA SER A 343 14.46 23.44 0.67
C SER A 343 15.03 24.03 -0.63
N VAL A 344 14.75 25.29 -0.97
CA VAL A 344 15.29 25.97 -2.16
C VAL A 344 15.78 27.39 -1.86
N MET A 345 14.98 28.25 -1.23
CA MET A 345 15.38 29.66 -1.01
C MET A 345 16.66 29.77 -0.17
N HIS A 346 16.73 29.05 0.95
CA HIS A 346 17.92 29.05 1.80
C HIS A 346 19.10 28.28 1.20
N GLY A 347 18.83 27.34 0.28
CA GLY A 347 19.89 26.76 -0.56
C GLY A 347 20.44 27.78 -1.55
N LEU A 348 19.59 28.67 -2.08
CA LEU A 348 19.99 29.79 -2.93
C LEU A 348 20.76 30.86 -2.15
N GLU A 349 20.28 31.28 -0.97
CA GLU A 349 20.98 32.15 -0.02
C GLU A 349 22.38 31.58 0.28
N ALA A 350 22.45 30.34 0.79
CA ALA A 350 23.72 29.69 1.10
C ALA A 350 24.63 29.49 -0.13
N THR A 351 24.10 29.33 -1.36
CA THR A 351 24.95 29.37 -2.56
C THR A 351 25.42 30.77 -2.92
N HIS A 352 24.60 31.79 -2.69
CA HIS A 352 24.95 33.18 -2.96
C HIS A 352 26.05 33.66 -2.02
N ASP A 353 25.89 33.38 -0.72
CA ASP A 353 26.83 33.77 0.33
C ASP A 353 28.16 32.98 0.22
N TYR A 354 28.09 31.68 -0.10
CA TYR A 354 29.27 30.89 -0.42
C TYR A 354 29.96 31.35 -1.71
N ALA A 355 29.21 31.67 -2.77
CA ALA A 355 29.80 32.17 -4.02
C ALA A 355 30.42 33.57 -3.85
N ALA A 356 29.83 34.43 -3.02
CA ALA A 356 30.41 35.72 -2.66
C ALA A 356 31.72 35.55 -1.85
N SER A 357 31.73 34.60 -0.91
CA SER A 357 32.87 34.36 0.00
C SER A 357 34.02 33.57 -0.63
N HIS A 358 33.75 32.74 -1.65
CA HIS A 358 34.72 31.79 -2.23
C HIS A 358 34.84 31.87 -3.77
N GLY A 359 34.07 32.73 -4.43
CA GLY A 359 34.13 32.95 -5.89
C GLY A 359 33.59 31.82 -6.77
N HIS A 360 33.15 30.68 -6.20
CA HIS A 360 32.72 29.50 -6.97
C HIS A 360 31.78 28.56 -6.18
N LEU A 361 31.08 27.66 -6.88
CA LEU A 361 30.20 26.63 -6.27
C LEU A 361 30.80 25.21 -6.25
N ALA A 362 32.11 25.06 -6.46
CA ALA A 362 32.85 23.79 -6.40
C ALA A 362 33.02 23.22 -4.97
N VAL A 363 31.91 23.02 -4.25
CA VAL A 363 31.88 22.48 -2.87
C VAL A 363 32.14 20.98 -2.81
N SER A 364 32.77 20.52 -1.71
CA SER A 364 32.82 19.10 -1.35
C SER A 364 31.45 18.62 -0.85
N GLN A 365 31.19 17.31 -0.84
CA GLN A 365 29.94 16.77 -0.27
C GLN A 365 29.77 17.06 1.23
N LEU A 366 30.89 17.18 1.96
CA LEU A 366 30.91 17.40 3.41
C LEU A 366 30.82 18.89 3.80
N THR A 367 30.94 19.81 2.83
CA THR A 367 30.90 21.25 3.07
C THR A 367 29.53 21.65 3.64
N SER A 368 29.57 22.20 4.86
CA SER A 368 28.46 22.87 5.54
C SER A 368 28.74 24.37 5.57
N HIS A 369 27.70 25.18 5.40
CA HIS A 369 27.76 26.65 5.44
C HIS A 369 26.61 27.09 6.36
N ASP A 370 26.92 27.80 7.45
CA ASP A 370 25.97 28.23 8.49
C ASP A 370 24.99 27.13 8.98
N GLY A 371 25.54 25.94 9.18
CA GLY A 371 24.78 24.75 9.61
C GLY A 371 23.89 24.11 8.52
N PHE A 372 23.88 24.67 7.30
CA PHE A 372 23.25 24.08 6.14
C PHE A 372 24.24 23.18 5.38
N ALA A 373 23.86 21.91 5.15
CA ALA A 373 24.67 20.93 4.43
C ALA A 373 24.72 21.19 2.91
N LEU A 374 25.33 22.32 2.52
CA LEU A 374 25.40 22.87 1.17
C LEU A 374 25.94 21.87 0.15
N GLY A 375 27.00 21.14 0.49
CA GLY A 375 27.59 20.10 -0.35
C GLY A 375 26.59 19.00 -0.74
N LYS A 376 25.84 18.49 0.24
CA LYS A 376 24.82 17.47 0.04
C LYS A 376 23.62 17.99 -0.75
N TRP A 377 23.23 19.25 -0.54
CA TRP A 377 22.15 19.89 -1.30
C TRP A 377 22.54 20.14 -2.75
N LEU A 378 23.69 20.75 -3.02
CA LEU A 378 24.17 21.00 -4.39
C LEU A 378 24.35 19.69 -5.17
N ASN A 379 24.82 18.60 -4.55
CA ASN A 379 24.89 17.31 -5.23
C ASN A 379 23.51 16.73 -5.62
N GLN A 380 22.46 16.96 -4.82
CA GLN A 380 21.09 16.60 -5.21
C GLN A 380 20.56 17.48 -6.36
N VAL A 381 20.86 18.78 -6.35
CA VAL A 381 20.44 19.70 -7.42
C VAL A 381 21.18 19.39 -8.73
N ARG A 382 22.49 19.11 -8.69
CA ARG A 382 23.31 18.62 -9.81
C ARG A 382 22.73 17.33 -10.40
N HIS A 383 22.44 16.34 -9.57
CA HIS A 383 21.85 15.08 -10.01
C HIS A 383 20.50 15.31 -10.72
N ARG A 384 19.60 16.09 -10.12
CA ARG A 384 18.31 16.47 -10.74
C ARG A 384 18.50 17.18 -12.08
N GLN A 385 19.48 18.06 -12.20
CA GLN A 385 19.76 18.78 -13.44
C GLN A 385 20.33 17.87 -14.54
N ARG A 386 21.12 16.85 -14.19
CA ARG A 386 21.60 15.83 -15.15
C ARG A 386 20.50 14.88 -15.60
N THR A 387 19.52 14.58 -14.75
CA THR A 387 18.35 13.75 -15.10
C THR A 387 17.24 14.51 -15.84
N ALA A 388 17.31 15.85 -15.88
CA ALA A 388 16.30 16.67 -16.54
C ALA A 388 16.65 16.87 -18.02
N THR A 389 15.64 16.74 -18.90
CA THR A 389 15.78 17.00 -20.35
C THR A 389 15.98 18.48 -20.69
N GLN A 390 15.74 19.40 -19.75
CA GLN A 390 15.91 20.84 -19.93
C GLN A 390 16.50 21.51 -18.68
N PRO A 391 17.14 22.69 -18.80
CA PRO A 391 17.57 23.50 -17.65
C PRO A 391 16.42 23.83 -16.69
N THR A 392 16.51 23.28 -15.48
CA THR A 392 15.53 23.56 -14.41
C THR A 392 15.56 25.04 -14.04
N ARG A 393 14.45 25.58 -13.52
CA ARG A 393 14.40 26.99 -13.06
C ARG A 393 15.51 27.29 -12.04
N LEU A 394 15.73 26.36 -11.10
CA LEU A 394 16.80 26.44 -10.11
C LEU A 394 18.19 26.35 -10.76
N GLY A 395 18.39 25.44 -11.72
CA GLY A 395 19.65 25.32 -12.46
C GLY A 395 20.01 26.59 -13.22
N ARG A 396 19.03 27.29 -13.82
CA ARG A 396 19.24 28.60 -14.45
C ARG A 396 19.68 29.68 -13.47
N GLN A 397 19.15 29.69 -12.24
CA GLN A 397 19.59 30.61 -11.19
C GLN A 397 21.03 30.30 -10.73
N LEU A 398 21.38 29.03 -10.56
CA LEU A 398 22.74 28.63 -10.18
C LEU A 398 23.77 28.89 -11.30
N THR A 399 23.39 28.72 -12.57
CA THR A 399 24.24 29.07 -13.73
C THR A 399 24.53 30.58 -13.82
N ALA A 400 23.67 31.43 -13.26
CA ALA A 400 23.95 32.87 -13.18
C ALA A 400 24.95 33.23 -12.06
N LEU A 401 25.15 32.36 -11.06
CA LEU A 401 26.13 32.54 -9.99
C LEU A 401 27.50 31.92 -10.33
N ASP A 402 27.50 30.70 -10.86
CA ASP A 402 28.70 30.00 -11.33
C ASP A 402 28.34 29.22 -12.59
N THR A 403 28.90 29.64 -13.74
CA THR A 403 28.69 28.98 -15.05
C THR A 403 28.99 27.47 -14.98
N TRP A 404 29.94 27.07 -14.13
CA TRP A 404 30.41 25.69 -13.96
C TRP A 404 29.91 25.06 -12.65
N TRP A 405 28.77 25.48 -12.09
CA TRP A 405 28.22 24.87 -10.86
C TRP A 405 27.90 23.36 -11.01
N ASN A 406 27.61 22.91 -12.23
CA ASN A 406 27.35 21.51 -12.61
C ASN A 406 28.21 21.12 -13.83
N PRO A 407 29.52 20.88 -13.66
CA PRO A 407 30.41 20.61 -14.76
C PRO A 407 30.23 19.16 -15.29
N PRO A 408 30.70 18.88 -16.53
CA PRO A 408 30.77 17.52 -17.07
C PRO A 408 31.97 16.71 -16.52
N TRP A 409 32.90 17.33 -15.80
CA TRP A 409 34.07 16.70 -15.15
C TRP A 409 33.88 16.51 -13.62
N PRO A 410 34.75 15.75 -12.93
CA PRO A 410 34.71 15.60 -11.47
C PRO A 410 34.88 16.93 -10.73
N LEU A 411 34.14 17.15 -9.63
CA LEU A 411 34.21 18.39 -8.85
C LEU A 411 35.59 18.62 -8.24
N ASP A 412 36.34 17.58 -7.90
CA ASP A 412 37.69 17.74 -7.37
C ASP A 412 38.64 18.36 -8.41
N TRP A 413 38.52 18.01 -9.70
CA TRP A 413 39.25 18.69 -10.78
C TRP A 413 38.98 20.19 -10.78
N GLN A 414 37.72 20.60 -10.57
CA GLN A 414 37.33 22.00 -10.50
C GLN A 414 37.87 22.71 -9.24
N ARG A 415 37.97 21.99 -8.11
CA ARG A 415 38.57 22.50 -6.87
C ARG A 415 40.07 22.72 -7.02
N TYR A 416 40.78 21.78 -7.66
CA TYR A 416 42.20 21.94 -8.00
C TYR A 416 42.41 23.11 -8.98
N TYR A 417 41.58 23.24 -10.01
CA TYR A 417 41.62 24.38 -10.93
C TYR A 417 41.52 25.73 -10.21
N TRP A 418 40.52 25.90 -9.33
CA TRP A 418 40.36 27.14 -8.58
C TRP A 418 41.51 27.38 -7.60
N ALA A 419 42.00 26.36 -6.90
CA ALA A 419 43.13 26.53 -5.99
C ALA A 419 44.41 26.92 -6.74
N THR A 420 44.68 26.27 -7.89
CA THR A 420 45.79 26.65 -8.77
C THR A 420 45.67 28.11 -9.21
N ARG A 421 44.47 28.55 -9.59
CA ARG A 421 44.21 29.94 -9.98
C ARG A 421 44.49 30.93 -8.84
N HIS A 422 44.05 30.62 -7.62
CA HIS A 422 44.24 31.51 -6.47
C HIS A 422 45.69 31.54 -5.95
N HIS A 423 46.44 30.44 -6.06
CA HIS A 423 47.88 30.46 -5.77
C HIS A 423 48.67 31.25 -6.83
N LEU A 424 48.31 31.14 -8.12
CA LEU A 424 48.99 31.84 -9.21
C LEU A 424 48.70 33.35 -9.30
N HIS A 425 47.46 33.78 -9.01
CA HIS A 425 47.00 35.16 -9.23
C HIS A 425 46.56 35.88 -7.95
N GLY A 426 46.68 35.22 -6.79
CA GLY A 426 46.15 35.68 -5.52
C GLY A 426 44.64 35.42 -5.34
N LEU A 427 44.16 35.67 -4.13
CA LEU A 427 42.74 35.73 -3.83
C LEU A 427 42.16 37.07 -4.32
N PRO A 428 41.01 37.08 -5.02
CA PRO A 428 40.27 38.31 -5.29
C PRO A 428 39.83 39.00 -3.99
N GLU A 429 39.61 40.30 -4.05
CA GLU A 429 39.18 41.10 -2.90
C GLU A 429 37.85 40.56 -2.32
N GLY A 430 37.80 40.36 -1.00
CA GLY A 430 36.66 39.78 -0.29
C GLY A 430 36.56 38.24 -0.33
N VAL A 431 37.42 37.55 -1.09
CA VAL A 431 37.39 36.08 -1.23
C VAL A 431 38.32 35.41 -0.21
N VAL A 432 37.84 34.33 0.41
CA VAL A 432 38.57 33.53 1.41
C VAL A 432 38.77 32.10 0.90
N TRP A 433 39.87 31.46 1.29
CA TRP A 433 40.09 30.03 1.05
C TRP A 433 38.96 29.18 1.64
N TRP A 434 38.47 28.19 0.87
CA TRP A 434 37.46 27.25 1.37
C TRP A 434 38.10 26.12 2.21
N PRO A 435 37.34 25.48 3.12
CA PRO A 435 37.84 24.37 3.92
C PRO A 435 38.37 23.21 3.06
N GLY A 436 39.61 22.79 3.34
CA GLY A 436 40.28 21.72 2.61
C GLY A 436 40.61 22.08 1.16
N ALA A 437 40.95 23.34 0.88
CA ALA A 437 41.56 23.74 -0.38
C ALA A 437 42.95 23.07 -0.56
N PRO A 438 43.29 22.58 -1.78
CA PRO A 438 44.62 22.07 -2.08
C PRO A 438 45.74 23.07 -1.82
N GLU A 439 46.83 22.57 -1.23
CA GLU A 439 48.05 23.35 -0.98
C GLU A 439 48.78 23.69 -2.29
N GLU A 440 49.63 24.72 -2.27
CA GLU A 440 50.33 25.21 -3.46
C GLU A 440 51.09 24.09 -4.20
N ALA A 441 51.89 23.31 -3.48
CA ALA A 441 52.64 22.18 -4.05
C ALA A 441 51.73 21.14 -4.74
N GLN A 442 50.56 20.86 -4.16
CA GLN A 442 49.57 19.93 -4.73
C GLN A 442 48.97 20.51 -6.03
N THR A 443 48.74 21.82 -6.08
CA THR A 443 48.24 22.51 -7.28
C THR A 443 49.29 22.64 -8.39
N GLN A 444 50.56 22.84 -8.06
CA GLN A 444 51.66 22.84 -9.03
C GLN A 444 51.84 21.45 -9.65
N GLN A 445 51.83 20.37 -8.85
CA GLN A 445 51.85 19.01 -9.37
C GLN A 445 50.65 18.73 -10.28
N TRP A 446 49.43 19.07 -9.83
CA TRP A 446 48.22 18.90 -10.61
C TRP A 446 48.27 19.64 -11.97
N LEU A 447 48.83 20.86 -12.00
CA LEU A 447 48.99 21.64 -13.23
C LEU A 447 49.96 20.97 -14.21
N HIS A 448 51.08 20.44 -13.74
CA HIS A 448 52.00 19.64 -14.56
C HIS A 448 51.32 18.37 -15.11
N GLU A 449 50.53 17.68 -14.31
CA GLU A 449 49.73 16.53 -14.75
C GLU A 449 48.70 16.92 -15.82
N GLN A 450 48.04 18.09 -15.69
CA GLN A 450 47.10 18.58 -16.72
C GLN A 450 47.80 18.95 -18.04
N GLN A 451 49.02 19.50 -17.97
CA GLN A 451 49.83 19.79 -19.16
C GLN A 451 50.30 18.51 -19.85
N ALA A 452 50.79 17.51 -19.09
CA ALA A 452 51.18 16.22 -19.64
C ALA A 452 49.99 15.45 -20.25
N SER A 453 48.82 15.54 -19.62
CA SER A 453 47.59 14.88 -20.11
C SER A 453 46.78 15.73 -21.10
N TRP A 454 47.30 16.87 -21.59
CA TRP A 454 46.55 17.88 -22.34
C TRP A 454 45.65 17.33 -23.44
N GLN A 455 46.11 16.35 -24.22
CA GLN A 455 45.33 15.75 -25.31
C GLN A 455 43.99 15.16 -24.84
N HIS A 456 43.97 14.55 -23.64
CA HIS A 456 42.83 13.87 -23.03
C HIS A 456 41.85 14.80 -22.30
N LEU A 457 42.19 16.08 -22.12
CA LEU A 457 41.31 17.05 -21.48
C LEU A 457 40.09 17.39 -22.36
N HIS A 458 38.94 17.59 -21.74
CA HIS A 458 37.74 18.14 -22.39
C HIS A 458 38.04 19.54 -22.96
N ASN A 459 37.40 19.94 -24.06
CA ASN A 459 37.70 21.22 -24.72
C ASN A 459 37.56 22.45 -23.79
N GLU A 460 36.53 22.45 -22.95
CA GLU A 460 36.33 23.46 -21.90
C GLU A 460 37.42 23.42 -20.81
N GLN A 461 37.95 22.24 -20.47
CA GLN A 461 39.08 22.12 -19.53
C GLN A 461 40.36 22.68 -20.15
N LYS A 462 40.61 22.44 -21.44
CA LYS A 462 41.70 23.07 -22.20
C LYS A 462 41.57 24.59 -22.18
N ALA A 463 40.36 25.13 -22.40
CA ALA A 463 40.09 26.57 -22.34
C ALA A 463 40.21 27.17 -20.92
N LEU A 464 39.98 26.39 -19.86
CA LEU A 464 40.20 26.81 -18.47
C LEU A 464 41.69 26.79 -18.12
N VAL A 465 42.41 25.68 -18.34
CA VAL A 465 43.84 25.56 -18.04
C VAL A 465 44.69 26.48 -18.92
N GLY A 466 44.32 26.67 -20.19
CA GLY A 466 45.00 27.61 -21.09
C GLY A 466 44.97 29.06 -20.59
N ARG A 467 43.89 29.48 -19.91
CA ARG A 467 43.82 30.82 -19.29
C ARG A 467 44.80 31.02 -18.15
N LEU A 468 45.06 29.97 -17.34
CA LEU A 468 46.09 30.02 -16.30
C LEU A 468 47.48 30.25 -16.90
N ALA A 469 47.75 29.69 -18.09
CA ALA A 469 49.03 29.86 -18.77
C ALA A 469 49.18 31.23 -19.46
N THR A 470 48.11 31.79 -20.04
CA THR A 470 48.18 33.13 -20.66
C THR A 470 48.33 34.25 -19.63
N ASP A 471 47.69 34.14 -18.46
CA ASP A 471 47.78 35.18 -17.43
C ASP A 471 49.13 35.12 -16.66
N GLN A 472 49.91 34.04 -16.76
CA GLN A 472 51.30 34.01 -16.28
C GLN A 472 52.24 34.85 -17.17
N SER A 473 51.99 34.94 -18.48
CA SER A 473 52.92 35.63 -19.40
C SER A 473 52.81 37.16 -19.36
N THR A 474 51.73 37.71 -18.80
CA THR A 474 51.52 39.15 -18.62
C THR A 474 52.01 39.69 -17.27
N GLY A 475 52.19 38.82 -16.27
CA GLY A 475 52.72 39.21 -14.94
C GLY A 475 54.26 39.30 -14.86
N GLY A 476 54.98 38.79 -15.86
CA GLY A 476 56.44 38.74 -15.88
C GLY A 476 57.10 40.00 -16.45
N SER A 477 57.17 41.09 -15.67
CA SER A 477 58.13 42.17 -15.98
C SER A 477 59.58 41.66 -15.84
N PRO A 478 60.50 42.10 -16.71
CA PRO A 478 61.83 41.52 -16.78
C PRO A 478 62.67 41.87 -15.56
N ARG A 479 63.32 40.86 -14.96
CA ARG A 479 64.49 41.09 -14.11
C ARG A 479 65.67 41.55 -14.99
N SER A 480 65.73 42.85 -15.27
CA SER A 480 67.02 43.50 -15.47
C SER A 480 67.76 43.45 -14.14
N ASP A 481 68.85 42.69 -14.10
CA ASP A 481 70.07 43.02 -13.34
C ASP A 481 71.11 41.92 -13.59
N ARG A 482 72.01 42.20 -14.54
CA ARG A 482 73.39 41.69 -14.50
C ARG A 482 74.27 42.93 -14.43
N PRO A 483 75.11 43.09 -13.38
CA PRO A 483 76.02 44.22 -13.31
C PRO A 483 77.14 44.07 -14.33
N ASP A 484 77.76 45.19 -14.67
CA ASP A 484 78.91 45.29 -15.57
C ASP A 484 80.05 44.32 -15.19
N SER A 485 80.75 43.87 -16.23
CA SER A 485 82.14 43.41 -16.11
C SER A 485 82.90 43.94 -17.31
N SER A 486 83.51 45.10 -17.10
CA SER A 486 84.32 45.84 -18.07
C SER A 486 85.53 45.04 -18.58
N PRO A 487 86.11 45.41 -19.73
CA PRO A 487 86.92 44.49 -20.52
C PRO A 487 88.39 44.45 -20.09
N LEU A 488 89.08 43.36 -20.45
CA LEU A 488 90.53 43.33 -20.59
C LEU A 488 90.92 42.73 -21.94
N SER A 489 91.72 43.48 -22.67
CA SER A 489 92.32 43.09 -23.95
C SER A 489 93.44 42.07 -23.74
N SER A 490 93.57 41.11 -24.66
CA SER A 490 94.74 40.95 -25.56
C SER A 490 94.65 39.68 -26.39
#